data_AF-A0A938EW56-F1
#
_entry.id   AF-A0A938EW56-F1
#
_cell.length_a   1.000
_cell.length_b   1.000
_cell.length_c   1.000
_cell.angle_alpha   90.00
_cell.angle_beta   90.00
_cell.angle_gamma   90.00
#
_symmetry.space_group_name_H-M   'P 1'
#
loop_
_entity.id
_entity.type
_entity.pdbx_description
1 polymer ?
#
loop_
_entity_poly.entity_id
_entity_poly.type
_entity_poly.pdbx_seq_one_letter_code
_entity_poly.pdbx_strand_id
1 'polypeptide(L)'
;MNFSLWDFIYPVQIVVLKRKLSITEKYSHTKLVELQNEQLQKLINYVYLHVPYYKELFDINKINPEKIRTIKDLSYIPVLTKQNLRENFAALTCDKE
;
A
#
# COMPACT_ATOMS: atom_id res chain seq x y z
N MET A 1 12.51 5.95 -19.06
CA MET A 1 11.86 4.71 -18.61
C MET A 1 12.72 3.55 -19.07
N ASN A 2 13.33 2.80 -18.15
CA ASN A 2 14.13 1.63 -18.49
C ASN A 2 13.26 0.40 -18.26
N PHE A 3 12.80 -0.20 -19.36
CA PHE A 3 12.08 -1.48 -19.32
C PHE A 3 13.10 -2.62 -19.32
N SER A 4 12.92 -3.58 -18.42
CA SER A 4 13.79 -4.76 -18.27
C SER A 4 13.39 -5.85 -19.27
N LEU A 5 14.30 -6.78 -19.56
CA LEU A 5 14.05 -7.93 -20.46
C LEU A 5 12.81 -8.77 -20.04
N TRP A 6 12.49 -8.78 -18.75
CA TRP A 6 11.30 -9.45 -18.20
C TRP A 6 9.98 -8.82 -18.66
N ASP A 7 9.98 -7.54 -19.02
CA ASP A 7 8.80 -6.86 -19.57
C ASP A 7 8.40 -7.42 -20.95
N PHE A 8 9.33 -8.08 -21.65
CA PHE A 8 9.04 -8.71 -22.94
C PHE A 8 8.48 -10.14 -22.80
N ILE A 9 8.67 -10.78 -21.64
CA ILE A 9 8.33 -12.19 -21.40
C ILE A 9 6.92 -12.35 -20.79
N TYR A 10 6.38 -11.32 -20.12
CA TYR A 10 5.04 -11.33 -19.53
C TYR A 10 4.06 -10.32 -20.18
N PRO A 11 3.66 -10.53 -21.46
CA PRO A 11 2.85 -9.58 -22.21
C PRO A 11 1.45 -9.34 -21.61
N VAL A 12 0.87 -10.34 -20.94
CA VAL A 12 -0.51 -10.25 -20.41
C VAL A 12 -0.62 -9.24 -19.26
N GLN A 13 0.31 -9.27 -18.30
CA GLN A 13 0.27 -8.37 -17.15
C GLN A 13 0.45 -6.90 -17.57
N ILE A 14 1.36 -6.65 -18.51
CA ILE A 14 1.57 -5.31 -19.07
C ILE A 14 0.33 -4.81 -19.81
N VAL A 15 -0.34 -5.67 -20.59
CA VAL A 15 -1.59 -5.30 -21.27
C VAL A 15 -2.70 -4.96 -20.26
N VAL A 16 -2.83 -5.72 -19.18
CA VAL A 16 -3.81 -5.45 -18.11
C VAL A 16 -3.49 -4.14 -17.40
N LEU A 17 -2.23 -3.92 -17.02
CA LEU A 17 -1.76 -2.69 -16.38
C LEU A 17 -1.98 -1.47 -17.28
N LYS A 18 -1.63 -1.58 -18.57
CA LYS A 18 -1.84 -0.53 -19.56
C LYS A 18 -3.31 -0.16 -19.69
N ARG A 19 -4.21 -1.15 -19.74
CA ARG A 19 -5.67 -0.90 -19.76
C ARG A 19 -6.12 -0.16 -18.50
N LYS A 20 -5.69 -0.60 -17.32
CA LYS A 20 -6.04 0.03 -16.03
C LYS A 20 -5.54 1.48 -15.97
N LEU A 21 -4.32 1.74 -16.44
CA LEU A 21 -3.76 3.09 -16.56
C LEU A 21 -4.58 3.96 -17.49
N SER A 22 -4.87 3.53 -18.71
CA SER A 22 -5.66 4.31 -19.68
C SER A 22 -7.07 4.66 -19.18
N ILE A 23 -7.65 3.83 -18.32
CA ILE A 23 -8.94 4.10 -17.68
C ILE A 23 -8.79 5.13 -16.56
N THR A 24 -7.83 4.92 -15.65
CA THR A 24 -7.62 5.77 -14.47
C THR A 24 -7.04 7.14 -14.79
N GLU A 25 -6.25 7.27 -15.86
CA GLU A 25 -5.69 8.55 -16.34
C GLU A 25 -6.80 9.56 -16.72
N LYS A 26 -7.97 9.07 -17.13
CA LYS A 26 -9.12 9.90 -17.51
C LYS A 26 -10.02 10.30 -16.34
N TYR A 27 -9.71 9.85 -15.12
CA TYR A 27 -10.54 10.12 -13.96
C TYR A 27 -10.46 11.60 -13.54
N SER A 28 -11.57 12.13 -13.04
CA SER A 28 -11.54 13.43 -12.36
C SER A 28 -10.70 13.34 -11.08
N HIS A 29 -10.21 14.48 -10.61
CA HIS A 29 -9.46 14.55 -9.36
C HIS A 29 -10.22 13.93 -8.17
N THR A 30 -11.53 14.24 -8.06
CA THR A 30 -12.39 13.66 -7.01
C THR A 30 -12.45 12.15 -7.10
N LYS A 31 -12.56 11.59 -8.32
CA LYS A 31 -12.64 10.15 -8.52
C LYS A 31 -11.32 9.44 -8.22
N LEU A 32 -10.19 10.09 -8.51
CA LEU A 32 -8.87 9.58 -8.13
C LEU A 32 -8.70 9.54 -6.61
N VAL A 33 -9.12 10.60 -5.91
CA VAL A 33 -9.05 10.66 -4.44
C VAL A 33 -9.93 9.58 -3.80
N GLU A 34 -11.16 9.37 -4.29
CA GLU A 34 -12.02 8.26 -3.84
C GLU A 34 -11.33 6.90 -4.01
N LEU A 35 -10.79 6.64 -5.20
CA LEU A 35 -10.10 5.39 -5.50
C LEU A 35 -8.85 5.19 -4.63
N GLN A 36 -8.10 6.26 -4.35
CA GLN A 36 -6.95 6.22 -3.44
C GLN A 36 -7.37 5.91 -2.01
N ASN A 37 -8.44 6.53 -1.52
CA ASN A 37 -8.97 6.29 -0.18
C ASN A 37 -9.48 4.84 -0.03
N GLU A 38 -10.17 4.30 -1.05
CA GLU A 38 -10.63 2.91 -1.04
C GLU A 38 -9.45 1.91 -0.99
N GLN A 39 -8.43 2.13 -1.82
CA GLN A 39 -7.22 1.30 -1.82
C GLN A 39 -6.44 1.43 -0.52
N LEU A 40 -6.38 2.63 0.07
CA LEU A 40 -5.74 2.88 1.35
C LEU A 40 -6.39 2.06 2.46
N GLN A 41 -7.72 2.08 2.57
CA GLN A 41 -8.43 1.31 3.60
C GLN A 41 -8.16 -0.20 3.48
N LYS A 42 -8.18 -0.73 2.26
CA LYS A 42 -7.83 -2.14 2.00
C LYS A 42 -6.40 -2.46 2.43
N LEU A 43 -5.45 -1.60 2.07
CA LEU A 43 -4.04 -1.79 2.42
C LEU A 43 -3.82 -1.75 3.93
N ILE A 44 -4.41 -0.77 4.62
CA ILE A 44 -4.28 -0.60 6.08
C ILE A 44 -4.82 -1.82 6.83
N ASN A 45 -6.01 -2.29 6.46
CA ASN A 45 -6.58 -3.50 7.04
C ASN A 45 -5.71 -4.73 6.77
N TYR A 46 -5.21 -4.86 5.53
CA TYR A 46 -4.34 -5.97 5.16
C TYR A 46 -3.03 -5.98 5.97
N VAL A 47 -2.31 -4.86 6.05
CA VAL A 47 -1.03 -4.82 6.78
C VAL A 47 -1.20 -5.02 8.27
N TYR A 48 -2.31 -4.54 8.85
CA TYR A 48 -2.61 -4.77 10.26
C TYR A 48 -2.84 -6.26 10.57
N LEU A 49 -3.47 -6.99 9.64
CA LEU A 49 -3.75 -8.41 9.81
C LEU A 49 -2.54 -9.31 9.52
N HIS A 50 -1.72 -8.95 8.53
CA HIS A 50 -0.72 -9.87 7.96
C HIS A 50 0.74 -9.46 8.19
N VAL A 51 1.02 -8.26 8.72
CA VAL A 51 2.39 -7.79 8.96
C VAL A 51 2.60 -7.53 10.46
N PRO A 52 3.33 -8.40 11.18
CA PRO A 52 3.54 -8.30 12.62
C PRO A 52 4.00 -6.91 13.08
N TYR A 53 4.95 -6.30 12.36
CA TYR A 53 5.44 -4.96 12.67
C TYR A 53 4.33 -3.90 12.70
N TYR A 54 3.43 -3.89 11.71
CA TYR A 54 2.36 -2.88 11.64
C TYR A 54 1.27 -3.14 12.67
N LYS A 55 1.01 -4.40 13.00
CA LYS A 55 0.11 -4.78 14.09
C LYS A 55 0.60 -4.20 15.41
N GLU A 56 1.85 -4.47 15.78
CA GLU A 56 2.47 -3.95 17.00
C GLU A 56 2.53 -2.41 17.02
N LEU A 57 2.92 -1.80 15.90
CA LEU A 57 2.98 -0.34 15.77
C LEU A 57 1.60 0.28 16.04
N PHE A 58 0.54 -0.30 15.50
CA PHE A 58 -0.80 0.23 15.65
C PHE A 58 -1.33 0.03 17.06
N ASP A 59 -1.09 -1.13 17.65
CA ASP A 59 -1.49 -1.45 19.04
C ASP A 59 -0.79 -0.52 20.05
N ILE A 60 0.53 -0.32 19.91
CA ILE A 60 1.32 0.57 20.79
C ILE A 60 0.84 2.02 20.69
N ASN A 61 0.57 2.49 19.48
CA ASN A 61 0.11 3.86 19.24
C ASN A 61 -1.41 4.02 19.40
N LYS A 62 -2.14 2.94 19.76
CA LYS A 62 -3.61 2.90 19.87
C LYS A 62 -4.33 3.41 18.62
N ILE A 63 -3.75 3.11 17.45
CA ILE A 63 -4.29 3.48 16.14
C ILE A 63 -5.29 2.41 15.73
N ASN A 64 -6.55 2.79 15.56
CA ASN A 64 -7.56 1.90 15.01
C ASN A 64 -7.50 1.96 13.46
N PRO A 65 -7.22 0.85 12.75
CA PRO A 65 -7.15 0.82 11.29
C PRO A 65 -8.45 1.30 10.61
N GLU A 66 -9.62 1.05 11.20
CA GLU A 66 -10.91 1.48 10.64
C GLU A 66 -11.13 3.01 10.65
N LYS A 67 -10.34 3.73 11.45
CA LYS A 67 -10.37 5.20 11.49
C LYS A 67 -9.55 5.83 10.38
N ILE A 68 -8.65 5.10 9.73
CA ILE A 68 -7.82 5.60 8.62
C ILE A 68 -8.64 5.46 7.34
N ARG A 69 -9.38 6.50 6.97
CA ARG A 69 -10.31 6.47 5.82
C ARG A 69 -9.82 7.28 4.64
N THR A 70 -9.00 8.29 4.89
CA THR A 70 -8.55 9.25 3.91
C THR A 70 -7.04 9.42 3.94
N ILE A 71 -6.47 9.96 2.85
CA ILE A 71 -5.03 10.28 2.76
C ILE A 71 -4.57 11.19 3.92
N LYS A 72 -5.45 12.07 4.45
CA LYS A 72 -5.11 12.96 5.56
C LYS A 72 -4.85 12.20 6.87
N ASP A 73 -5.50 11.05 7.04
CA ASP A 73 -5.39 10.22 8.24
C ASP A 73 -4.04 9.47 8.30
N LEU A 74 -3.27 9.44 7.19
CA LEU A 74 -1.91 8.91 7.20
C LEU A 74 -0.98 9.69 8.14
N SER A 75 -1.31 10.94 8.46
CA SER A 75 -0.54 11.75 9.42
C SER A 75 -0.53 11.17 10.84
N TYR A 76 -1.47 10.28 11.19
CA TYR A 76 -1.48 9.59 12.47
C TYR A 76 -0.50 8.41 12.54
N ILE A 77 -0.01 7.93 11.40
CA ILE A 77 0.86 6.75 11.33
C ILE A 77 2.32 7.21 11.39
N PRO A 78 3.13 6.69 12.32
CA PRO A 78 4.57 6.95 12.33
C PRO A 78 5.25 6.50 11.03
N VAL A 79 6.18 7.31 10.53
CA VAL A 79 6.92 6.99 9.29
C VAL A 79 7.93 5.88 9.55
N LEU A 80 7.93 4.84 8.70
CA LEU A 80 8.94 3.80 8.73
C LEU A 80 10.29 4.34 8.23
N THR A 81 11.25 4.50 9.13
CA THR A 81 12.60 4.95 8.76
C THR A 81 13.47 3.79 8.28
N LYS A 82 14.50 4.09 7.49
CA LYS A 82 15.49 3.10 7.04
C LYS A 82 16.18 2.39 8.21
N GLN A 83 16.36 3.08 9.33
CA GLN A 83 16.95 2.50 10.53
C GLN A 83 15.98 1.47 11.14
N ASN A 84 14.72 1.85 11.37
CA ASN A 84 13.73 0.93 11.94
C ASN A 84 13.48 -0.28 11.04
N LEU A 85 13.56 -0.10 9.72
CA LEU A 85 13.46 -1.19 8.76
C LEU A 85 14.60 -2.22 8.90
N ARG A 86 15.83 -1.76 9.17
CA ARG A 86 16.98 -2.65 9.38
C ARG A 86 16.88 -3.40 10.70
N GLU A 87 16.39 -2.73 11.74
CA GLU A 87 16.21 -3.30 13.09
C GLU A 87 15.08 -4.34 13.11
N ASN A 88 14.00 -4.11 12.36
CA ASN A 88 12.77 -4.93 12.40
C ASN A 88 12.52 -5.71 11.11
N PHE A 89 13.56 -5.99 10.32
CA PHE A 89 13.42 -6.57 8.98
C PHE A 89 12.63 -7.89 8.97
N ALA A 90 12.84 -8.75 9.97
CA ALA A 90 12.12 -10.01 10.10
C ALA A 90 10.63 -9.85 10.42
N ALA A 91 10.24 -8.80 11.16
CA ALA A 91 8.84 -8.53 11.52
C ALA A 91 8.06 -7.79 10.41
N LEU A 92 8.77 -7.23 9.42
CA LEU A 92 8.19 -6.54 8.27
C LEU A 92 7.77 -7.49 7.15
N THR A 93 8.16 -8.77 7.21
CA THR A 93 7.70 -9.77 6.25
C THR A 93 6.27 -10.17 6.56
N CYS A 94 5.44 -10.23 5.52
CA CYS A 94 4.09 -10.80 5.62
C CYS A 94 4.20 -12.25 6.09
N ASP A 95 3.36 -12.63 7.06
CA ASP A 95 3.19 -14.04 7.40
C ASP A 95 2.78 -14.77 6.11
N LYS A 96 3.58 -15.75 5.71
CA LYS A 96 3.34 -16.54 4.50
C LYS A 96 2.13 -17.45 4.76
N GLU A 97 0.96 -17.04 4.33
CA GLU A 97 -0.13 -17.95 3.97
C GLU A 97 0.08 -18.50 2.54
#